data_AF-A0A948TIX2-F1
#
_entry.id   AF-A0A948TIX2-F1
#
_cell.length_a   1.000
_cell.length_b   1.000
_cell.length_c   1.000
_cell.angle_alpha   90.00
_cell.angle_beta   90.00
_cell.angle_gamma   90.00
#
_symmetry.space_group_name_H-M   'P 1'
#
loop_
_entity.id
_entity.type
_entity.pdbx_description
1 polymer ?
#
loop_
_entity_poly.entity_id
_entity_poly.type
_entity_poly.pdbx_seq_one_letter_code
_entity_poly.pdbx_strand_id
1 'polypeptide(L)'
;MDDLEKLYQQIDALDEQLTPLFAQRLKLARQIAQIKYARQLGIANRGREAQTIATQTMRVDTDLRPYLTDWYRDIILITKQCQAKLIKQLQDNEDQSL
;
A
#
# COMPACT_ATOMS: atom_id res chain seq x y z
N MET A 1 -19.12 26.70 -15.83
CA MET A 1 -18.56 25.70 -14.92
C MET A 1 -18.61 26.27 -13.53
N ASP A 2 -19.41 25.64 -12.67
CA ASP A 2 -19.58 26.05 -11.28
C ASP A 2 -18.26 25.91 -10.51
N ASP A 3 -18.05 26.68 -9.45
CA ASP A 3 -16.81 26.63 -8.66
C ASP A 3 -16.62 25.27 -7.99
N LEU A 4 -17.73 24.57 -7.66
CA LEU A 4 -17.70 23.19 -7.19
C LEU A 4 -17.16 22.21 -8.25
N GLU A 5 -17.61 22.36 -9.50
CA GLU A 5 -17.21 21.50 -10.61
C GLU A 5 -15.70 21.64 -10.91
N LYS A 6 -15.15 22.84 -10.76
CA LYS A 6 -13.70 23.08 -10.88
C LYS A 6 -12.89 22.40 -9.79
N LEU A 7 -13.43 22.33 -8.57
CA LEU A 7 -12.76 21.63 -7.47
C LEU A 7 -12.77 20.11 -7.69
N TYR A 8 -13.88 19.56 -8.19
CA TYR A 8 -13.97 18.13 -8.51
C TYR A 8 -12.98 17.74 -9.60
N GLN A 9 -12.86 18.52 -10.68
CA GLN A 9 -11.86 18.26 -11.71
C GLN A 9 -10.42 18.30 -11.20
N GLN A 10 -10.13 19.15 -10.20
CA GLN A 10 -8.81 19.17 -9.57
C GLN A 10 -8.55 17.91 -8.74
N ILE A 11 -9.58 17.38 -8.06
CA ILE A 11 -9.48 16.08 -7.36
C ILE A 11 -9.27 14.96 -8.37
N ASP A 12 -10.03 14.93 -9.45
CA ASP A 12 -9.90 13.91 -10.51
C ASP A 12 -8.47 13.89 -11.08
N ALA A 13 -7.89 15.07 -11.35
CA ALA A 13 -6.51 15.19 -11.84
C ALA A 13 -5.45 14.74 -10.81
N LEU A 14 -5.74 14.83 -9.50
CA LEU A 14 -4.88 14.26 -8.46
C LEU A 14 -5.02 12.73 -8.43
N ASP A 15 -6.25 12.22 -8.55
CA ASP A 15 -6.52 10.77 -8.53
C ASP A 15 -5.92 10.04 -9.74
N GLU A 16 -5.86 10.71 -10.90
CA GLU A 16 -5.13 10.24 -12.08
C GLU A 16 -3.63 10.03 -11.81
N GLN A 17 -3.04 10.76 -10.85
CA GLN A 17 -1.66 10.60 -10.44
C GLN A 17 -1.50 9.61 -9.28
N LEU A 18 -2.44 9.58 -8.33
CA LEU A 18 -2.39 8.66 -7.19
C LEU A 18 -2.57 7.20 -7.61
N THR A 19 -3.44 6.94 -8.59
CA THR A 19 -3.72 5.59 -9.09
C THR A 19 -2.48 4.84 -9.61
N PRO A 20 -1.67 5.40 -10.53
CA PRO A 20 -0.45 4.73 -10.99
C PRO A 20 0.60 4.58 -9.88
N LEU A 21 0.71 5.54 -8.95
CA LEU A 21 1.62 5.42 -7.79
C LEU A 21 1.21 4.27 -6.87
N PHE A 22 -0.10 4.12 -6.62
CA PHE A 22 -0.64 3.00 -5.87
C PHE A 22 -0.33 1.66 -6.55
N ALA A 23 -0.52 1.56 -7.87
CA ALA A 23 -0.21 0.35 -8.63
C ALA A 23 1.29 -0.01 -8.56
N GLN A 24 2.17 0.97 -8.71
CA GLN A 24 3.63 0.78 -8.55
C GLN A 24 3.97 0.29 -7.13
N ARG A 25 3.34 0.87 -6.10
CA ARG A 25 3.54 0.45 -4.71
C ARG A 25 3.13 -1.02 -4.50
N LEU A 26 2.05 -1.49 -5.12
CA LEU A 26 1.65 -2.91 -5.04
C LEU A 26 2.56 -3.84 -5.84
N LYS A 27 3.14 -3.37 -6.96
CA LYS A 27 4.18 -4.13 -7.68
C LYS A 27 5.38 -4.41 -6.78
N LEU A 28 5.86 -3.40 -6.05
CA LEU A 28 6.92 -3.55 -5.05
C LEU A 28 6.49 -4.49 -3.91
N ALA A 29 5.23 -4.39 -3.47
CA ALA A 29 4.70 -5.30 -2.44
C ALA A 29 4.76 -6.77 -2.86
N ARG A 30 4.48 -7.07 -4.13
CA ARG A 30 4.59 -8.44 -4.69
C ARG A 30 6.03 -8.93 -4.71
N GLN A 31 6.98 -8.09 -5.14
CA GLN A 31 8.41 -8.42 -5.10
C GLN A 31 8.88 -8.72 -3.66
N ILE A 32 8.42 -7.92 -2.69
CA ILE A 32 8.69 -8.19 -1.27
C ILE A 32 8.08 -9.52 -0.83
N ALA A 33 6.86 -9.87 -1.26
CA ALA A 33 6.26 -11.16 -0.97
C ALA A 33 7.07 -12.34 -1.52
N GLN A 34 7.59 -12.25 -2.75
CA GLN A 34 8.46 -13.29 -3.32
C GLN A 34 9.72 -13.50 -2.47
N ILE A 35 10.37 -12.42 -2.05
CA ILE A 35 11.55 -12.48 -1.19
C ILE A 35 11.20 -13.07 0.19
N LYS A 36 10.07 -12.64 0.78
CA LYS A 36 9.62 -13.17 2.06
C LYS A 36 9.29 -14.65 1.97
N TYR A 37 8.65 -15.09 0.90
CA TYR A 37 8.33 -16.49 0.66
C TYR A 37 9.59 -17.36 0.60
N ALA A 38 10.52 -17.00 -0.29
CA ALA A 38 11.78 -17.72 -0.47
C ALA A 38 12.64 -17.79 0.81
N ARG A 39 12.48 -16.82 1.72
CA ARG A 39 13.20 -16.73 2.99
C ARG A 39 12.35 -17.12 4.21
N GLN A 40 11.14 -17.63 4.01
CA GLN A 40 10.20 -18.00 5.07
C GLN A 40 9.95 -16.89 6.12
N LEU A 41 9.90 -15.63 5.66
CA LEU A 41 9.66 -14.46 6.50
C LEU A 41 8.17 -14.15 6.62
N GLY A 42 7.76 -13.67 7.79
CA GLY A 42 6.39 -13.22 8.04
C GLY A 42 5.95 -12.02 7.20
N ILE A 43 4.65 -11.94 6.92
CA ILE A 43 4.04 -10.83 6.16
C ILE A 43 4.09 -9.52 6.95
N ALA A 44 3.80 -9.55 8.25
CA ALA A 44 3.80 -8.33 9.07
C ALA A 44 5.24 -7.91 9.43
N ASN A 45 5.53 -6.61 9.31
CA ASN A 45 6.71 -5.99 9.88
C ASN A 45 6.29 -4.73 10.63
N ARG A 46 5.86 -4.91 11.89
CA ARG A 46 5.28 -3.84 12.72
C ARG A 46 6.21 -2.64 12.86
N GLY A 47 7.52 -2.87 13.01
CA GLY A 47 8.51 -1.80 13.11
C GLY A 47 8.56 -0.96 11.83
N ARG A 48 8.63 -1.60 10.67
CA ARG A 48 8.63 -0.89 9.37
C ARG A 48 7.31 -0.19 9.07
N GLU A 49 6.19 -0.82 9.43
CA GLU A 49 4.83 -0.27 9.29
C GLU A 49 4.67 1.01 10.12
N ALA A 50 5.04 0.96 11.40
CA ALA A 50 5.01 2.12 12.29
C ALA A 50 5.95 3.24 11.83
N GLN A 51 7.16 2.91 11.40
CA GLN A 51 8.11 3.88 10.86
C GLN A 51 7.56 4.59 9.62
N THR A 52 6.88 3.87 8.73
CA THR A 52 6.29 4.46 7.51
C THR A 52 5.23 5.49 7.87
N ILE A 53 4.31 5.16 8.78
CA ILE A 53 3.26 6.09 9.24
C ILE A 53 3.91 7.32 9.90
N ALA A 54 4.86 7.11 10.82
CA ALA A 54 5.53 8.21 11.51
C ALA A 54 6.28 9.14 10.54
N THR A 55 7.08 8.60 9.63
CA THR A 55 7.81 9.42 8.64
C THR A 55 6.87 10.22 7.74
N GLN A 56 5.76 9.63 7.29
CA GLN A 56 4.90 10.30 6.32
C GLN A 56 3.99 11.35 6.97
N THR A 57 3.47 11.08 8.17
CA THR A 57 2.66 12.04 8.93
C THR A 57 3.45 13.28 9.36
N MET A 58 4.76 13.19 9.53
CA MET A 58 5.62 14.36 9.77
C MET A 58 5.76 15.30 8.56
N ARG A 59 5.32 14.90 7.36
CA ARG A 59 5.42 15.71 6.12
C ARG A 59 4.21 16.58 5.84
N VAL A 60 3.19 16.51 6.69
CA VAL A 60 1.96 17.29 6.56
C VAL A 60 1.68 18.08 7.83
N ASP A 61 0.83 19.09 7.69
CA ASP A 61 0.37 19.90 8.80
C ASP A 61 -0.35 19.05 9.85
N THR A 62 -0.34 19.55 11.09
CA THR A 62 -0.73 18.76 12.28
C THR A 62 -2.19 18.30 12.22
N ASP A 63 -3.07 19.11 11.63
CA ASP A 63 -4.48 18.83 11.39
C ASP A 63 -4.70 17.69 10.37
N LEU A 64 -3.80 17.51 9.40
CA LEU A 64 -3.88 16.45 8.39
C LEU A 64 -3.33 15.09 8.89
N ARG A 65 -2.56 15.07 9.97
CA ARG A 65 -1.89 13.85 10.46
C ARG A 65 -2.82 12.69 10.81
N PRO A 66 -3.97 12.89 11.48
CA PRO A 66 -4.90 11.80 11.78
C PRO A 66 -5.41 11.14 10.50
N TYR A 67 -5.81 11.94 9.51
CA TYR A 67 -6.30 11.44 8.22
C TYR A 67 -5.22 10.68 7.45
N LEU A 68 -3.99 11.22 7.40
CA LEU A 68 -2.89 10.55 6.72
C LEU A 68 -2.46 9.27 7.45
N THR A 69 -2.60 9.22 8.78
CA THR A 69 -2.37 8.00 9.58
C THR A 69 -3.31 6.88 9.16
N ASP A 70 -4.60 7.16 9.07
CA ASP A 70 -5.61 6.16 8.70
C ASP A 70 -5.42 5.71 7.24
N TRP A 71 -5.14 6.64 6.33
CA TRP A 71 -4.80 6.29 4.95
C TRP A 71 -3.61 5.32 4.86
N TYR A 72 -2.52 5.57 5.59
CA TYR A 72 -1.38 4.65 5.58
C TYR A 72 -1.69 3.31 6.24
N ARG A 73 -2.55 3.25 7.26
CA ARG A 73 -3.01 1.97 7.85
C ARG A 73 -3.73 1.14 6.81
N ASP A 74 -4.63 1.74 6.03
CA ASP A 74 -5.39 1.07 4.98
C ASP A 74 -4.47 0.62 3.84
N ILE A 75 -3.58 1.50 3.39
CA ILE A 75 -2.59 1.16 2.36
C ILE A 75 -1.69 0.01 2.82
N ILE A 76 -1.27 -0.01 4.08
CA ILE A 76 -0.49 -1.12 4.68
C ILE A 76 -1.33 -2.40 4.72
N LEU A 77 -2.61 -2.33 5.10
CA LEU A 77 -3.51 -3.48 5.11
C LEU A 77 -3.64 -4.09 3.71
N ILE A 78 -3.92 -3.26 2.70
CA ILE A 78 -4.03 -3.69 1.30
C ILE A 78 -2.71 -4.32 0.82
N THR A 79 -1.57 -3.76 1.22
CA THR A 79 -0.24 -4.32 0.93
C THR A 79 -0.12 -5.75 1.45
N LYS A 80 -0.51 -5.98 2.71
CA LYS A 80 -0.43 -7.29 3.36
C LYS A 80 -1.37 -8.29 2.70
N GLN A 81 -2.56 -7.86 2.30
CA GLN A 81 -3.50 -8.69 1.54
C GLN A 81 -2.91 -9.10 0.18
N CYS A 82 -2.27 -8.17 -0.54
CA CYS A 82 -1.60 -8.47 -1.80
C CYS A 82 -0.45 -9.49 -1.61
N GLN A 83 0.34 -9.33 -0.55
CA GLN A 83 1.41 -10.27 -0.19
C GLN A 83 0.86 -11.65 0.16
N ALA A 84 -0.19 -11.72 1.00
CA ALA A 84 -0.81 -12.97 1.41
C ALA A 84 -1.38 -13.74 0.22
N LYS A 85 -2.06 -13.05 -0.70
CA LYS A 85 -2.61 -13.67 -1.92
C LYS A 85 -1.51 -14.28 -2.78
N LEU A 86 -0.40 -13.57 -2.98
CA LEU A 86 0.71 -14.09 -3.77
C LEU A 86 1.42 -15.27 -3.09
N ILE A 87 1.67 -15.17 -1.78
CA ILE A 87 2.30 -16.26 -1.01
C ILE A 87 1.44 -17.53 -1.09
N LYS A 88 0.13 -17.40 -0.91
CA LYS A 88 -0.79 -18.54 -1.07
C LYS A 88 -0.69 -19.17 -2.46
N GLN A 89 -0.67 -18.35 -3.51
CA GLN A 89 -0.52 -18.85 -4.88
C GLN A 89 0.80 -19.59 -5.10
N LEU A 90 1.90 -19.14 -4.48
CA LEU A 90 3.19 -19.82 -4.59
C LEU A 90 3.17 -21.18 -3.87
N GLN A 91 2.56 -21.25 -2.69
CA GLN A 91 2.37 -22.50 -1.94
C GLN A 91 1.54 -23.51 -2.74
N ASP A 92 0.38 -23.09 -3.25
CA ASP A 92 -0.51 -23.94 -4.03
C ASP A 92 0.18 -24.52 -5.29
N ASN A 93 1.10 -23.75 -5.91
CA ASN A 93 1.84 -24.20 -7.09
C ASN A 93 2.98 -25.18 -6.75
N GLU A 94 3.64 -25.02 -5.60
CA GLU A 94 4.67 -25.97 -5.14
C GLU A 94 4.05 -27.32 -4.78
N ASP A 95 2.89 -27.32 -4.12
CA ASP A 95 2.17 -28.53 -3.75
C ASP A 95 1.66 -29.33 -4.97
N GLN A 96 1.39 -28.66 -6.09
CA GLN A 96 1.01 -29.30 -7.36
C GLN A 96 2.20 -29.84 -8.17
N SER A 97 3.43 -29.45 -7.80
CA SER A 97 4.66 -29.84 -8.48
C SER A 97 5.37 -31.03 -7.82
N LEU A 98 4.81 -31.54 -6.72
CA LEU A 98 5.28 -32.71 -5.95
C LEU A 98 4.40 -33.93 -6.22
#